data_AF-A0A8M1HLY9-F1
#
_entry.id   AF-A0A8M1HLY9-F1
#
_cell.length_a   1.000
_cell.length_b   1.000
_cell.length_c   1.000
_cell.angle_alpha   90.00
_cell.angle_beta   90.00
_cell.angle_gamma   90.00
#
_symmetry.space_group_name_H-M   'P 1'
#
loop_
_entity.id
_entity.type
_entity.pdbx_description
1 polymer ?
#
loop_
_entity_poly.entity_id
_entity_poly.type
_entity_poly.pdbx_seq_one_letter_code
_entity_poly.pdbx_strand_id
1 'polypeptide(L)' 'MDSKTVSEMCWRSSFCSKFRHVFGKSASKEHSYDGVPITHSVHDNHYCAANPCFVAVVTECSGGGSFVILPIHHVCYSS' A
#
# COMPACT_ATOMS: atom_id res chain seq x y z
N MET A 1 14.78 24.50 18.10
CA MET A 1 13.38 24.92 17.87
C MET A 1 12.51 24.00 18.70
N ASP A 2 11.99 24.49 19.82
CA ASP A 2 11.21 23.70 20.77
C ASP A 2 9.90 23.21 20.16
N SER A 3 9.55 21.94 20.43
CA SER A 3 8.31 21.31 19.96
C SER A 3 7.04 22.05 20.39
N LYS A 4 7.12 22.85 21.47
CA LYS A 4 6.02 23.71 21.94
C LYS A 4 5.71 24.84 20.96
N THR A 5 6.71 25.37 20.25
CA THR A 5 6.57 26.51 19.33
C THR A 5 5.88 26.11 18.02
N VAL A 6 6.11 24.89 17.52
CA VAL A 6 5.48 24.36 16.30
C VAL A 6 3.97 24.12 16.49
N SER A 7 3.57 23.68 17.68
CA SER A 7 2.15 23.48 18.01
C SER A 7 1.38 24.81 17.99
N GLU A 8 1.87 25.82 18.72
CA GLU A 8 1.28 27.16 18.80
C GLU A 8 1.10 27.83 17.42
N MET A 9 2.06 27.64 16.51
CA MET A 9 1.99 28.19 15.14
C MET A 9 0.86 27.59 14.30
N CYS A 10 0.46 26.34 14.52
CA CYS A 10 -0.61 25.72 13.72
C CYS A 10 -2.02 26.08 14.21
N TRP A 11 -2.18 26.37 15.51
CA TRP A 11 -3.49 26.72 16.08
C TRP A 11 -3.97 28.11 15.64
N ARG A 12 -3.07 29.01 15.25
CA ARG A 12 -3.39 30.41 14.91
C ARG A 12 -3.16 30.77 13.44
N SER A 13 -2.79 29.82 12.58
CA SER A 13 -2.47 30.12 11.18
C SER A 13 -3.17 29.19 10.19
N SER A 14 -3.54 29.74 9.04
CA SER A 14 -4.09 29.05 7.87
C SER A 14 -3.15 28.00 7.23
N PHE A 15 -2.03 27.68 7.89
CA PHE A 15 -1.01 26.71 7.47
C PHE A 15 -1.24 25.31 8.06
N CYS A 16 -2.36 25.08 8.75
CA CYS A 16 -2.70 23.77 9.24
C CYS A 16 -3.23 22.90 8.07
N SER A 17 -2.50 21.81 7.76
CA SER A 17 -2.85 20.88 6.68
C SER A 17 -4.27 20.33 6.86
N LYS A 18 -5.02 20.19 5.76
CA LYS A 18 -6.34 19.53 5.80
C LYS A 18 -6.25 18.03 6.14
N PHE A 19 -5.06 17.44 6.08
CA PHE A 19 -4.81 16.02 6.29
C PHE A 19 -4.45 15.65 7.74
N ARG A 20 -4.65 16.58 8.70
CA ARG A 20 -4.29 16.40 10.12
C ARG A 20 -5.04 15.27 10.83
N HIS A 21 -6.14 14.81 10.24
CA HIS A 21 -6.98 13.73 10.76
C HIS A 21 -7.08 12.54 9.79
N VAL A 22 -6.11 12.39 8.87
CA VAL A 22 -6.01 11.20 8.01
C VAL A 22 -5.31 10.09 8.77
N PHE A 23 -5.97 8.95 8.89
CA PHE A 23 -5.42 7.74 9.50
C PHE A 23 -5.56 6.57 8.52
N GLY A 24 -4.53 5.73 8.46
CA GLY A 24 -4.59 4.48 7.71
C GLY A 24 -5.52 3.48 8.41
N LYS A 25 -6.33 2.76 7.64
CA LYS A 25 -7.10 1.61 8.10
C LYS A 25 -6.66 0.39 7.32
N SER A 26 -6.21 -0.65 8.00
CA SER A 26 -5.91 -1.94 7.36
C SER A 26 -7.19 -2.60 6.85
N ALA A 27 -7.06 -3.36 5.76
CA ALA A 27 -8.13 -4.22 5.27
C ALA A 27 -8.42 -5.34 6.27
N SER A 28 -9.68 -5.82 6.31
CA SER A 28 -10.02 -7.03 7.05
C SER A 28 -9.51 -8.28 6.32
N LYS A 29 -9.54 -9.44 6.98
CA LYS A 29 -9.06 -10.69 6.38
C LYS A 29 -9.87 -11.08 5.14
N GLU A 30 -11.16 -10.76 5.13
CA GLU A 30 -12.07 -10.99 3.99
C GLU A 30 -11.71 -10.14 2.77
N HIS A 31 -11.02 -9.01 2.99
CA HIS A 31 -10.56 -8.09 1.94
C HIS A 31 -9.04 -8.19 1.71
N SER A 32 -8.45 -9.33 2.08
CA SER A 32 -7.01 -9.59 1.95
C SER A 32 -6.77 -10.84 1.13
N TYR A 33 -5.62 -10.90 0.45
CA TYR A 33 -5.15 -12.10 -0.22
C TYR A 33 -4.27 -12.90 0.74
N ASP A 34 -4.62 -14.16 0.97
CA ASP A 34 -3.87 -15.09 1.81
C ASP A 34 -3.20 -16.16 0.93
N GLY A 35 -2.10 -16.76 1.41
CA GLY A 35 -1.39 -17.84 0.73
C GLY A 35 -0.58 -17.42 -0.52
N VAL A 36 -0.28 -16.13 -0.70
CA VAL A 36 0.56 -15.65 -1.80
C VAL A 36 2.05 -15.81 -1.43
N PRO A 37 2.84 -16.61 -2.16
CA PRO A 37 4.25 -16.85 -1.82
C PRO A 37 5.12 -15.68 -2.27
N ILE A 38 5.23 -14.62 -1.45
CA ILE A 38 6.01 -13.40 -1.76
C ILE A 38 7.51 -13.71 -1.65
N THR A 39 8.31 -13.16 -2.57
CA THR A 39 9.77 -13.31 -2.53
C THR A 39 10.37 -12.79 -1.21
N HIS A 40 11.35 -13.53 -0.67
CA HIS A 40 12.17 -13.12 0.48
C HIS A 40 13.41 -12.29 0.06
N SER A 41 13.52 -11.95 -1.23
CA SER A 41 14.70 -11.28 -1.79
C SER A 41 14.82 -9.84 -1.30
N VAL A 42 15.74 -9.58 -0.36
CA VAL A 42 16.03 -8.26 0.23
C VAL A 42 16.58 -7.20 -0.73
N HIS A 43 16.79 -7.55 -2.00
CA HIS A 43 17.48 -6.70 -2.98
C HIS A 43 16.53 -5.74 -3.71
N ASP A 44 15.23 -6.05 -3.77
CA ASP A 44 14.24 -5.30 -4.55
C ASP A 44 13.22 -4.61 -3.62
N ASN A 45 13.12 -3.28 -3.66
CA ASN A 45 12.20 -2.54 -2.79
C ASN A 45 10.74 -2.48 -3.31
N HIS A 46 10.42 -3.11 -4.44
CA HIS A 46 9.12 -3.04 -5.10
C HIS A 46 8.55 -4.43 -5.43
N TYR A 47 7.91 -5.07 -4.45
CA TYR A 47 7.37 -6.42 -4.61
C TYR A 47 5.99 -6.50 -5.25
N CYS A 48 5.27 -5.38 -5.35
CA CYS A 48 3.94 -5.35 -5.92
C CYS A 48 3.65 -4.08 -6.72
N ALA A 49 2.74 -4.21 -7.69
CA ALA A 49 2.16 -3.12 -8.45
C ALA A 49 0.66 -3.32 -8.56
N ALA A 50 -0.14 -2.24 -8.51
CA ALA A 50 -1.59 -2.34 -8.53
C ALA A 50 -2.19 -1.37 -9.55
N ASN A 51 -3.30 -1.78 -10.14
CA ASN A 51 -4.23 -0.94 -10.88
C ASN A 51 -5.65 -1.21 -10.36
N PRO A 52 -6.70 -0.49 -10.80
CA PRO A 52 -8.06 -0.69 -10.30
C PRO A 52 -8.63 -2.11 -10.48
N CYS A 53 -8.02 -2.92 -11.36
CA CYS A 53 -8.47 -4.25 -11.71
C CYS A 53 -7.61 -5.39 -11.15
N PHE A 54 -6.31 -5.19 -11.05
CA PHE A 54 -5.34 -6.23 -10.76
C PHE A 54 -4.23 -5.76 -9.83
N VAL A 55 -3.72 -6.69 -9.03
CA VAL A 55 -2.47 -6.56 -8.29
C VAL A 55 -1.48 -7.58 -8.83
N ALA A 56 -0.29 -7.12 -9.22
CA ALA A 56 0.86 -7.96 -9.51
C ALA A 56 1.71 -8.09 -8.25
N VAL A 57 2.13 -9.31 -7.91
CA VAL A 57 2.99 -9.59 -6.75
C VAL A 57 4.15 -10.49 -7.18
N VAL A 58 5.37 -10.11 -6.86
CA VAL A 58 6.58 -10.91 -7.12
C VAL A 58 6.60 -12.10 -6.18
N THR A 59 6.71 -13.30 -6.74
CA THR A 59 6.69 -14.55 -5.99
C THR A 59 8.08 -15.15 -5.82
N GLU A 60 8.28 -15.91 -4.77
CA GLU A 60 9.50 -16.71 -4.62
C GLU A 60 9.58 -17.80 -5.70
N CYS A 61 10.71 -17.89 -6.39
CA CYS A 61 10.99 -18.94 -7.37
C CYS A 61 12.50 -19.23 -7.41
N SER A 62 12.86 -20.50 -7.59
CA SER A 62 14.25 -20.97 -7.64
C SER A 62 15.09 -20.37 -8.77
N GLY A 63 14.45 -19.83 -9.81
CA GLY A 63 15.09 -19.21 -10.98
C GLY A 63 15.03 -17.68 -11.05
N GLY A 64 14.45 -17.02 -10.04
CA GLY A 64 14.23 -15.56 -10.03
C GLY A 64 13.13 -15.08 -11.00
N GLY A 65 12.60 -13.87 -10.77
CA GLY A 65 11.74 -13.17 -11.72
C GLY A 65 10.28 -13.66 -11.90
N SER A 66 9.78 -14.54 -11.02
CA SER A 66 8.38 -14.98 -11.06
C SER A 66 7.44 -13.97 -10.40
N PHE A 67 6.22 -13.84 -10.91
CA PHE A 67 5.16 -13.03 -10.33
C PHE A 67 3.78 -13.66 -10.56
N VAL A 68 2.81 -13.27 -9.73
CA VAL A 68 1.40 -13.65 -9.84
C VAL A 68 0.53 -12.40 -10.05
N ILE A 69 -0.55 -12.54 -10.81
CA ILE A 69 -1.57 -11.51 -11.02
C ILE A 69 -2.85 -11.92 -10.29
N LEU A 70 -3.31 -11.07 -9.38
CA LEU A 70 -4.52 -11.28 -8.58
C LEU A 70 -5.59 -10.26 -8.97
N PRO A 71 -6.84 -10.68 -9.25
CA PRO A 71 -7.93 -9.75 -9.55
C PRO A 71 -8.43 -9.05 -8.29
N ILE A 72 -8.73 -7.76 -8.38
CA ILE A 72 -9.30 -6.93 -7.29
C ILE A 72 -10.83 -6.95 -7.35
N HIS A 73 -11.40 -6.94 -8.55
CA HIS A 73 -12.85 -6.94 -8.77
C HIS A 73 -13.25 -7.96 -9.83
N HIS A 74 -14.43 -8.57 -9.66
CA HIS A 74 -15.04 -9.47 -10.64
C HIS A 74 -15.30 -8.81 -12.01
N VAL A 75 -15.40 -7.48 -12.05
CA VAL A 75 -15.78 -6.71 -13.25
C VAL A 75 -14.67 -6.69 -14.32
N CYS A 76 -13.43 -7.01 -13.95
CA CYS A 76 -12.31 -6.92 -14.88
C CYS A 76 -12.31 -8.03 -15.95
N TYR A 77 -13.20 -9.02 -15.84
CA TYR A 77 -13.40 -10.08 -16.82
C TYR A 77 -14.63 -9.86 -17.71
N SER A 78 -15.45 -8.83 -17.48
CA SER A 78 -16.57 -8.49 -18.36
C SER A 78 -16.11 -7.46 -19.40
N SER A 79 -15.63 -7.95 -20.53
CA SER A 79 -15.50 -7.20 -21.80
C SER A 79 -16.28 -7.92 -22.87
#